data_AF-A0A8C0QRZ1-F1
#
_entry.id   AF-A0A8C0QRZ1-F1
#
_cell.length_a   1.000
_cell.length_b   1.000
_cell.length_c   1.000
_cell.angle_alpha   90.00
_cell.angle_beta   90.00
_cell.angle_gamma   90.00
#
_symmetry.space_group_name_H-M   'P 1'
#
loop_
_entity.id
_entity.type
_entity.pdbx_description
1 polymer ?
#
loop_
_entity_poly.entity_id
_entity_poly.type
_entity_poly.pdbx_seq_one_letter_code
_entity_poly.pdbx_strand_id
1 'polypeptide(L)' 'MAAVEHVVADAGAFLRGAPLQDFGRNVYTIKEVVSEIRDKETRRRLAVLPYELHFKQPFPEYVKLGR' A
#
# COMPACT_ATOMS: atom_id res chain seq x y z
N MET A 1 4.25 -13.59 -15.23
CA MET A 1 4.72 -12.20 -15.38
C MET A 1 5.90 -12.00 -14.45
N ALA A 2 6.96 -11.32 -14.87
CA ALA A 2 8.05 -10.97 -13.96
C ALA A 2 7.55 -9.89 -12.97
N ALA A 3 7.87 -10.03 -11.69
CA ALA A 3 7.54 -9.03 -10.68
C ALA A 3 8.22 -7.69 -11.03
N VAL A 4 7.52 -6.59 -10.83
CA VAL A 4 8.06 -5.24 -11.05
C VAL A 4 8.94 -4.81 -9.87
N GLU A 5 9.78 -3.81 -10.08
CA GLU A 5 10.66 -3.33 -9.00
C GLU A 5 9.86 -2.61 -7.90
N HIS A 6 8.87 -1.80 -8.27
CA HIS A 6 8.11 -0.97 -7.34
C HIS A 6 6.60 -1.09 -7.59
N VAL A 7 5.84 -1.28 -6.51
CA VAL A 7 4.37 -1.27 -6.53
C VAL A 7 3.83 -0.30 -5.48
N VAL A 8 2.83 0.48 -5.84
CA VAL A 8 2.10 1.37 -4.92
C VAL A 8 0.73 0.76 -4.66
N ALA A 9 0.39 0.60 -3.38
CA ALA A 9 -0.85 -0.01 -2.95
C ALA A 9 -1.81 1.03 -2.37
N ASP A 10 -3.09 0.89 -2.71
CA ASP A 10 -4.20 1.66 -2.13
C ASP A 10 -4.97 0.83 -1.09
N ALA A 11 -6.02 1.42 -0.51
CA ALA A 11 -6.88 0.71 0.44
C ALA A 11 -7.52 -0.55 -0.17
N GLY A 12 -7.88 -0.51 -1.44
CA GLY A 12 -8.51 -1.62 -2.16
C GLY A 12 -7.63 -2.87 -2.19
N ALA A 13 -6.33 -2.70 -2.40
CA ALA A 13 -5.36 -3.80 -2.34
C ALA A 13 -5.36 -4.50 -0.97
N PHE A 14 -5.38 -3.74 0.13
CA PHE A 14 -5.39 -4.30 1.48
C PHE A 14 -6.74 -4.93 1.85
N LEU A 15 -7.85 -4.28 1.50
CA LEU A 15 -9.20 -4.78 1.77
C LEU A 15 -9.46 -6.11 1.08
N ARG A 16 -8.90 -6.31 -0.12
CA ARG A 16 -9.00 -7.58 -0.88
C ARG A 16 -7.96 -8.62 -0.49
N GLY A 17 -7.02 -8.30 0.40
CA GLY A 17 -5.92 -9.19 0.77
C GLY A 17 -5.03 -9.56 -0.42
N ALA A 18 -4.76 -8.61 -1.31
CA ALA A 18 -3.94 -8.85 -2.50
C ALA A 18 -2.51 -9.28 -2.10
N PRO A 19 -1.93 -10.31 -2.75
CA PRO A 19 -0.57 -10.76 -2.46
C PRO A 19 0.46 -9.84 -3.13
N LEU A 20 0.65 -8.63 -2.59
CA LEU A 20 1.48 -7.57 -3.19
C LEU A 20 2.93 -7.98 -3.47
N GLN A 21 3.47 -8.92 -2.68
CA GLN A 21 4.80 -9.50 -2.88
C GLN A 21 4.95 -10.27 -4.21
N ASP A 22 3.86 -10.78 -4.77
CA ASP A 22 3.87 -11.48 -6.05
C ASP A 22 3.90 -10.50 -7.24
N PHE A 23 3.53 -9.23 -6.99
CA PHE A 23 3.49 -8.19 -8.01
C PHE A 23 4.77 -7.36 -8.04
N GLY A 24 5.35 -7.04 -6.88
CA GLY A 24 6.54 -6.19 -6.82
C GLY A 24 7.47 -6.45 -5.65
N ARG A 25 8.75 -6.13 -5.84
CA ARG A 25 9.80 -6.29 -4.82
C ARG A 25 9.67 -5.28 -3.69
N ASN A 26 9.35 -4.04 -4.02
CA ASN A 26 9.19 -2.96 -3.05
C ASN A 26 7.74 -2.47 -3.05
N VAL A 27 7.06 -2.60 -1.90
CA VAL A 27 5.66 -2.21 -1.72
C VAL A 27 5.58 -0.88 -0.99
N TYR A 28 4.92 0.12 -1.59
CA TYR A 28 4.77 1.46 -1.02
C TYR A 28 3.31 1.80 -0.74
N THR A 29 3.08 2.56 0.33
CA THR A 29 1.81 3.23 0.61
C THR A 29 2.06 4.52 1.38
N ILE A 30 1.03 5.34 1.56
CA ILE A 30 1.01 6.43 2.54
C ILE A 30 0.39 5.96 3.86
N LYS A 31 0.67 6.66 4.96
CA LYS A 31 0.17 6.28 6.29
C LYS A 31 -1.35 6.39 6.38
N GLU A 32 -1.91 7.39 5.71
CA GLU A 32 -3.32 7.74 5.64
C GLU A 32 -4.18 6.57 5.14
N VAL A 33 -3.71 5.86 4.11
CA VAL A 33 -4.39 4.67 3.56
C VAL A 33 -4.50 3.54 4.59
N VAL A 34 -3.49 3.36 5.44
CA VAL A 34 -3.53 2.31 6.46
C VAL A 34 -4.36 2.77 7.66
N SER A 35 -4.25 4.03 8.04
CA SER A 35 -4.94 4.58 9.20
C SER A 35 -6.44 4.81 8.95
N GLU A 36 -6.89 4.96 7.71
CA GLU A 36 -8.33 5.03 7.39
C GLU A 36 -9.03 3.66 7.50
N ILE A 37 -8.31 2.56 7.31
CA ILE A 37 -8.89 1.21 7.39
C ILE A 37 -9.44 0.97 8.80
N ARG A 38 -10.74 0.75 8.90
CA ARG A 38 -11.46 0.44 10.15
C ARG A 38 -11.79 -1.04 10.31
N ASP A 39 -11.78 -1.79 9.21
CA ASP A 39 -12.10 -3.20 9.22
C ASP A 39 -11.11 -4.02 10.09
N LYS A 40 -11.67 -4.85 10.98
CA LYS A 40 -10.89 -5.57 12.00
C LYS A 40 -10.04 -6.67 11.40
N GLU A 41 -10.56 -7.37 10.39
CA GLU A 41 -9.85 -8.46 9.72
C GLU A 41 -8.66 -7.92 8.92
N THR A 42 -8.89 -6.85 8.16
CA THR A 42 -7.86 -6.19 7.37
C THR A 42 -6.76 -5.62 8.26
N ARG A 43 -7.10 -5.01 9.41
CA ARG A 43 -6.09 -4.56 10.40
C ARG A 43 -5.25 -5.71 10.96
N ARG A 44 -5.86 -6.87 11.21
CA ARG A 44 -5.12 -8.06 11.66
C ARG A 44 -4.15 -8.54 10.59
N ARG A 45 -4.56 -8.61 9.32
CA ARG A 45 -3.67 -8.95 8.20
C ARG A 45 -2.51 -7.98 8.06
N LEU A 46 -2.79 -6.67 8.12
CA LEU A 46 -1.79 -5.61 8.04
C LEU A 46 -0.73 -5.68 9.16
N ALA A 47 -1.09 -6.23 10.33
CA ALA A 47 -0.16 -6.39 11.45
C ALA A 47 0.86 -7.52 11.25
N VAL A 48 0.62 -8.43 10.29
CA VAL A 48 1.45 -9.64 10.07
C VAL A 48 1.74 -9.87 8.58
N LEU A 49 2.05 -8.79 7.85
CA LEU A 49 2.35 -8.90 6.43
C LEU A 49 3.62 -9.75 6.19
N PRO A 50 3.62 -10.63 5.18
CA PRO A 50 4.77 -11.45 4.82
C PRO A 50 5.83 -10.68 4.00
N TYR A 51 5.73 -9.35 3.94
CA TYR A 51 6.60 -8.45 3.20
C TYR A 51 6.72 -7.11 3.91
N GLU A 52 7.78 -6.36 3.61
CA GLU A 52 7.96 -5.00 4.12
C GLU A 52 7.02 -4.03 3.40
N LEU A 53 6.34 -3.19 4.19
CA LEU A 53 5.50 -2.12 3.68
C LEU A 53 6.20 -0.77 3.93
N HIS A 54 6.66 -0.13 2.85
CA HIS A 54 7.35 1.15 2.94
C HIS A 54 6.34 2.31 2.95
N PHE A 55 6.38 3.12 3.99
CA PHE A 55 5.59 4.34 4.06
C PHE A 55 6.37 5.50 3.42
N LYS A 56 5.82 6.08 2.34
CA LYS A 56 6.47 7.19 1.63
C LYS A 56 5.46 8.25 1.24
N GLN A 57 5.65 9.48 1.73
CA GLN A 57 4.85 10.62 1.29
C GLN A 57 5.35 11.14 -0.06
N PRO A 58 4.45 11.45 -1.01
CA PRO A 58 4.83 12.18 -2.21
C PRO A 58 5.24 13.59 -1.82
N PHE A 59 6.17 14.17 -2.58
CA PHE A 59 6.50 15.58 -2.42
C PHE A 59 5.34 16.46 -2.92
N PRO A 60 5.06 17.61 -2.28
CA PRO A 60 3.94 18.48 -2.64
C PRO A 60 3.92 18.89 -4.11
N GLU A 61 5.07 19.09 -4.75
CA GLU A 61 5.18 19.43 -6.17
C GLU A 61 4.61 18.37 -7.12
N TYR A 62 4.53 17.11 -6.67
CA TYR A 62 3.94 16.01 -7.43
C TYR A 62 2.43 15.89 -7.22
N VAL A 63 1.89 16.54 -6.20
CA VAL A 63 0.46 16.52 -5.87
C VAL A 63 -0.18 17.81 -6.37
N LYS A 64 -0.66 17.79 -7.61
CA LYS A 64 -1.46 18.90 -8.16
C LYS A 64 -2.93 18.70 -7.76
N LEU A 65 -3.44 19.55 -6.86
CA LEU A 65 -4.87 19.73 -6.70
C LEU A 65 -5.41 20.38 -7.99
N GLY A 66 -6.18 19.61 -8.76
CA GLY A 66 -6.84 20.11 -9.98
C GLY A 66 -7.69 21.35 -9.67
N ARG A 67 -7.65 22.34 -10.58
CA ARG A 67 -8.58 23.48 -10.54
C ARG A 67 -10.00 23.03 -10.84
#